data_AF-A0A7J8D5I0-F1
#
_entry.id   AF-A0A7J8D5I0-F1
#
_cell.length_a   1.000
_cell.length_b   1.000
_cell.length_c   1.000
_cell.angle_alpha   90.00
_cell.angle_beta   90.00
_cell.angle_gamma   90.00
#
_symmetry.space_group_name_H-M   'P 1'
#
loop_
_entity.id
_entity.type
_entity.pdbx_description
1 polymer ?
#
loop_
_entity_poly.entity_id
_entity_poly.type
_entity_poly.pdbx_seq_one_letter_code
_entity_poly.pdbx_strand_id
1 'polypeptide(L)'
;MASLRNASPKLRSYFKENYIPQVCEALLCGLLVTCPQDPLRYLEEMIIFIMRNGLENLLWDMCIDPSMKPKIRRLSDTYLEQLFGLDDQLITPELMIKACTFYTGNLVKTHFCSWKSTAIPHINESHIQAEKMEKAMEYNNLKLQKYIFCHWHSYVKSKKEQLKETLLRIRQIFNHIKLINILTKWRNKAKNNYKKREDELILKHERLLRKWRNRIKFKEHADEQSISSEQSLSEGSLDEISQSDLSLLPERAILQVFFYLSLRDVIICSQVSHSWMLMTQTSSLWNGIDFSMVKDMITDKYVVSTLQKWRLNVLRLNFRGCLLRLKTLKYISKYVNYNYLSCFPVF
;
A
#
# COMPACT_ATOMS: atom_id res chain seq x y z
N MET A 1 -81.93 -43.62 2.07
CA MET A 1 -83.24 -44.05 2.60
C MET A 1 -83.84 -42.90 3.38
N ALA A 2 -85.13 -42.60 3.18
CA ALA A 2 -85.80 -41.57 3.98
C ALA A 2 -86.04 -42.10 5.41
N SER A 3 -85.58 -41.36 6.42
CA SER A 3 -85.76 -41.73 7.82
C SER A 3 -87.25 -41.70 8.21
N LEU A 4 -87.74 -42.71 8.93
CA LEU A 4 -89.12 -42.75 9.45
C LEU A 4 -89.32 -41.84 10.68
N ARG A 5 -88.33 -41.01 11.05
CA ARG A 5 -88.44 -40.05 12.18
C ARG A 5 -89.64 -39.11 12.05
N ASN A 6 -89.97 -38.70 10.82
CA ASN A 6 -91.11 -37.81 10.54
C ASN A 6 -92.38 -38.59 10.13
N ALA A 7 -92.36 -39.92 10.16
CA ALA A 7 -93.51 -40.75 9.78
C ALA A 7 -94.55 -40.83 10.91
N SER A 8 -95.78 -41.18 10.56
CA SER A 8 -96.85 -41.33 11.56
C SER A 8 -96.50 -42.44 12.58
N PRO A 9 -96.90 -42.31 13.85
CA PRO A 9 -96.64 -43.31 14.89
C PRO A 9 -97.15 -44.71 14.51
N LYS A 10 -98.29 -44.77 13.79
CA LYS A 10 -98.86 -46.02 13.27
C LYS A 10 -97.92 -46.72 12.28
N LEU A 11 -97.27 -45.97 11.39
CA LEU A 11 -96.32 -46.54 10.43
C LEU A 11 -95.05 -47.04 11.14
N ARG A 12 -94.56 -46.30 12.15
CA ARG A 12 -93.42 -46.75 12.97
C ARG A 12 -93.76 -48.03 13.75
N SER A 13 -94.96 -48.13 14.33
CA SER A 13 -95.42 -49.34 15.04
C SER A 13 -95.52 -50.52 14.07
N TYR A 14 -96.10 -50.33 12.89
CA TYR A 14 -96.20 -51.35 11.85
C TYR A 14 -94.82 -51.92 11.47
N PHE A 15 -93.81 -51.07 11.28
CA PHE A 15 -92.46 -51.53 10.95
C PHE A 15 -91.81 -52.36 12.07
N LYS A 16 -92.06 -51.98 13.34
CA LYS A 16 -91.56 -52.73 14.50
C LYS A 16 -92.31 -54.06 14.68
N GLU A 17 -93.64 -54.04 14.62
CA GLU A 17 -94.49 -55.22 14.80
C GLU A 17 -94.26 -56.29 13.71
N ASN A 18 -93.97 -55.87 12.48
CA ASN A 18 -93.71 -56.79 11.38
C ASN A 18 -92.22 -57.13 11.18
N TYR A 19 -91.36 -56.77 12.14
CA TYR A 19 -89.91 -57.04 12.11
C TYR A 19 -89.21 -56.62 10.80
N ILE A 20 -89.72 -55.56 10.15
CA ILE A 20 -89.26 -55.14 8.82
C ILE A 20 -87.76 -54.79 8.82
N PRO A 21 -87.23 -54.04 9.82
CA PRO A 21 -85.79 -53.77 9.89
C PRO A 21 -84.95 -55.05 9.94
N GLN A 22 -85.39 -56.05 10.70
CA GLN A 22 -84.70 -57.33 10.87
C GLN A 22 -84.75 -58.18 9.60
N VAL A 23 -85.88 -58.18 8.88
CA VAL A 23 -86.01 -58.84 7.57
C VAL A 23 -85.09 -58.18 6.54
N CYS A 24 -85.07 -56.85 6.49
CA CYS A 24 -84.15 -56.12 5.64
C CYS A 24 -82.68 -56.40 6.01
N GLU A 25 -82.36 -56.52 7.31
CA GLU A 25 -81.01 -56.88 7.77
C GLU A 25 -80.58 -58.23 7.22
N ALA A 26 -81.39 -59.27 7.43
CA ALA A 26 -81.06 -60.64 7.02
C ALA A 26 -80.89 -60.74 5.50
N LEU A 27 -81.78 -60.13 4.73
CA LEU A 27 -81.72 -60.13 3.26
C LEU A 27 -80.51 -59.35 2.73
N LEU A 28 -80.23 -58.18 3.29
CA LEU A 28 -79.06 -57.37 2.89
C LEU A 28 -77.75 -58.07 3.26
N CYS A 29 -77.65 -58.64 4.45
CA CYS A 29 -76.49 -59.43 4.86
C CYS A 29 -76.29 -60.64 3.94
N GLY A 30 -77.37 -61.37 3.61
CA GLY A 30 -77.33 -62.47 2.65
C GLY A 30 -76.84 -62.06 1.26
N LEU A 31 -77.38 -60.96 0.72
CA LEU A 31 -76.97 -60.43 -0.58
C LEU A 31 -75.50 -60.00 -0.60
N LEU A 32 -75.05 -59.27 0.42
CA LEU A 32 -73.70 -58.71 0.48
C LEU A 32 -72.64 -59.81 0.65
N VAL A 33 -72.96 -60.89 1.36
CA VAL A 33 -72.03 -62.00 1.61
C VAL A 33 -72.04 -62.99 0.44
N THR A 34 -73.21 -63.42 -0.02
CA THR A 34 -73.34 -64.44 -1.07
C THR A 34 -73.05 -63.89 -2.46
N CYS A 35 -73.26 -62.57 -2.69
CA CYS A 35 -73.05 -61.88 -3.96
C CYS A 35 -73.53 -62.68 -5.21
N PRO A 36 -74.82 -63.04 -5.26
CA PRO A 36 -75.36 -63.88 -6.34
C PRO A 36 -75.33 -63.14 -7.69
N GLN A 37 -75.19 -63.89 -8.80
CA GLN A 37 -75.22 -63.30 -10.15
C GLN A 37 -76.58 -62.66 -10.49
N ASP A 38 -77.67 -63.20 -9.94
CA ASP A 38 -79.01 -62.60 -10.03
C ASP A 38 -79.54 -62.28 -8.62
N PRO A 39 -79.40 -61.02 -8.15
CA PRO A 39 -79.80 -60.63 -6.81
C PRO A 39 -81.32 -60.58 -6.63
N LEU A 40 -82.10 -60.36 -7.69
CA LEU A 40 -83.56 -60.27 -7.59
C LEU A 40 -84.17 -61.65 -7.37
N ARG A 41 -83.73 -62.64 -8.16
CA ARG A 41 -84.16 -64.03 -7.99
C ARG A 41 -83.74 -64.59 -6.63
N TYR A 42 -82.52 -64.27 -6.19
CA TYR A 42 -82.04 -64.63 -4.86
C TYR A 42 -82.91 -64.05 -3.74
N LEU A 43 -83.24 -62.75 -3.82
CA LEU A 43 -84.11 -62.11 -2.84
C LEU A 43 -85.49 -62.75 -2.80
N GLU A 44 -86.08 -63.08 -3.95
CA GLU A 44 -87.39 -63.75 -4.02
C GLU A 44 -87.35 -65.12 -3.31
N GLU A 45 -86.35 -65.93 -3.62
CA GLU A 45 -86.15 -67.24 -2.99
C GLU A 45 -85.94 -67.12 -1.47
N MET A 46 -85.16 -66.13 -1.02
CA MET A 46 -84.91 -65.88 0.40
C MET A 46 -86.14 -65.31 1.13
N ILE A 47 -86.95 -64.47 0.48
CA ILE A 47 -88.22 -63.98 1.04
C ILE A 47 -89.20 -65.15 1.23
N ILE A 48 -89.34 -66.02 0.22
CA ILE A 48 -90.18 -67.23 0.32
C ILE A 48 -89.68 -68.13 1.46
N PHE A 49 -88.35 -68.27 1.61
CA PHE A 49 -87.75 -69.03 2.70
C PHE A 49 -88.07 -68.45 4.08
N ILE A 50 -87.92 -67.13 4.27
CA ILE A 50 -88.28 -66.45 5.52
C ILE A 50 -89.79 -66.63 5.82
N MET A 51 -90.65 -66.46 4.82
CA MET A 51 -92.09 -66.64 4.98
C MET A 51 -92.48 -68.05 5.43
N ARG A 52 -91.77 -69.08 4.94
CA ARG A 52 -92.01 -70.48 5.33
C ARG A 52 -91.55 -70.80 6.75
N ASN A 53 -90.45 -70.18 7.21
CA ASN A 53 -89.87 -70.44 8.53
C ASN A 53 -90.47 -69.56 9.64
N GLY A 54 -91.22 -68.52 9.28
CA GLY A 54 -91.83 -67.57 10.19
C GLY A 54 -90.86 -66.51 10.70
N LEU A 55 -91.41 -65.35 11.10
CA LEU A 55 -90.63 -64.20 11.57
C LEU A 55 -90.09 -64.36 13.00
N GLU A 56 -90.69 -65.26 13.80
CA GLU A 56 -90.32 -65.49 15.21
C GLU A 56 -88.91 -66.09 15.37
N ASN A 57 -88.44 -66.85 14.37
CA ASN A 57 -87.13 -67.48 14.36
C ASN A 57 -86.12 -66.74 13.44
N LEU A 58 -86.41 -65.51 13.05
CA LEU A 58 -85.57 -64.75 12.12
C LEU A 58 -84.24 -64.38 12.75
N LEU A 59 -83.15 -64.93 12.20
CA LEU A 59 -81.78 -64.58 12.54
C LEU A 59 -81.14 -63.77 11.40
N TRP A 60 -80.24 -62.86 11.75
CA TRP A 60 -79.55 -61.98 10.78
C TRP A 60 -78.74 -62.77 9.74
N ASP A 61 -78.28 -63.98 10.08
CA ASP A 61 -77.46 -64.85 9.24
C ASP A 61 -78.27 -65.98 8.57
N MET A 62 -79.61 -65.92 8.65
CA MET A 62 -80.50 -66.94 8.08
C MET A 62 -80.40 -67.02 6.55
N CYS A 63 -80.13 -65.88 5.89
CA CYS A 63 -79.96 -65.81 4.44
C CYS A 63 -78.49 -65.93 4.00
N ILE A 64 -77.58 -66.47 4.83
CA ILE A 64 -76.18 -66.70 4.50
C ILE A 64 -75.91 -68.21 4.52
N ASP A 65 -75.28 -68.74 3.47
CA ASP A 65 -74.87 -70.14 3.42
C ASP A 65 -73.94 -70.47 4.60
N PRO A 66 -74.16 -71.58 5.33
CA PRO A 66 -73.33 -71.97 6.49
C PRO A 66 -71.82 -71.97 6.22
N SER A 67 -71.39 -72.27 4.98
CA SER A 67 -69.98 -72.25 4.57
C SER A 67 -69.36 -70.85 4.48
N MET A 68 -70.19 -69.82 4.28
CA MET A 68 -69.77 -68.43 4.07
C MET A 68 -70.06 -67.52 5.27
N LYS A 69 -70.56 -68.08 6.38
CA LYS A 69 -70.86 -67.29 7.58
C LYS A 69 -69.58 -66.66 8.16
N PRO A 70 -69.54 -65.32 8.32
CA PRO A 70 -68.38 -64.66 8.90
C PRO A 70 -68.25 -65.04 10.38
N LYS A 71 -67.02 -65.27 10.87
CA LYS A 71 -66.73 -65.56 12.29
C LYS A 71 -66.87 -64.32 13.21
N ILE A 72 -67.48 -63.25 12.72
CA ILE A 72 -67.56 -61.97 13.41
C ILE A 72 -68.80 -61.98 14.30
N ARG A 73 -68.61 -61.65 15.59
CA ARG A 73 -69.71 -61.47 16.54
C ARG A 73 -70.58 -60.30 16.08
N ARG A 74 -71.90 -60.49 15.99
CA ARG A 74 -72.87 -59.42 15.67
C ARG A 74 -72.57 -58.18 16.52
N LEU A 75 -72.23 -57.07 15.87
CA LEU A 75 -72.03 -55.76 16.50
C LEU A 75 -73.41 -55.17 16.84
N SER A 76 -74.04 -55.65 17.92
CA SER A 76 -75.28 -55.13 18.54
C SER A 76 -76.54 -55.05 17.64
N ASP A 77 -77.72 -55.18 18.24
CA ASP A 77 -78.99 -55.46 17.55
C ASP A 77 -79.65 -54.31 16.74
N THR A 78 -78.99 -53.18 16.45
CA THR A 78 -79.74 -51.93 16.20
C THR A 78 -79.24 -50.97 15.12
N TYR A 79 -78.35 -51.35 14.19
CA TYR A 79 -77.90 -50.38 13.17
C TYR A 79 -79.00 -50.00 12.16
N LEU A 80 -79.86 -50.96 11.77
CA LEU A 80 -80.98 -50.66 10.86
C LEU A 80 -82.13 -49.96 11.56
N GLU A 81 -82.40 -50.24 12.84
CA GLU A 81 -83.37 -49.46 13.62
C GLU A 81 -82.95 -47.99 13.75
N GLN A 82 -81.64 -47.74 13.89
CA GLN A 82 -81.05 -46.40 13.86
C GLN A 82 -81.17 -45.75 12.48
N LEU A 83 -80.92 -46.49 11.38
CA LEU A 83 -81.03 -45.99 10.01
C LEU A 83 -82.47 -45.62 9.64
N PHE A 84 -83.43 -46.48 10.01
CA PHE A 84 -84.86 -46.20 9.85
C PHE A 84 -85.36 -45.12 10.82
N GLY A 85 -84.55 -44.69 11.78
CA GLY A 85 -84.90 -43.61 12.70
C GLY A 85 -85.99 -44.00 13.68
N LEU A 86 -86.03 -45.27 14.07
CA LEU A 86 -86.99 -45.83 15.02
C LEU A 86 -86.59 -45.59 16.49
N ASP A 87 -85.36 -45.11 16.71
CA ASP A 87 -84.77 -44.71 17.98
C ASP A 87 -84.69 -43.18 18.11
N ASP A 88 -85.38 -42.62 19.10
CA ASP A 88 -85.63 -41.17 19.25
C ASP A 88 -84.53 -40.43 20.04
N GLN A 89 -83.51 -41.10 20.58
CA GLN A 89 -82.69 -40.52 21.66
C GLN A 89 -81.31 -39.93 21.30
N LEU A 90 -80.74 -40.11 20.10
CA LEU A 90 -79.26 -40.00 20.00
C LEU A 90 -78.63 -38.82 19.24
N ILE A 91 -79.38 -37.97 18.50
CA ILE A 91 -78.77 -36.78 17.87
C ILE A 91 -79.72 -35.59 17.96
N THR A 92 -79.56 -34.78 19.01
CA THR A 92 -80.25 -33.49 19.12
C THR A 92 -79.44 -32.39 18.40
N PRO A 93 -80.10 -31.39 17.79
CA PRO A 93 -79.43 -30.25 17.15
C PRO A 93 -78.43 -29.53 18.07
N GLU A 94 -78.70 -29.52 19.38
CA GLU A 94 -77.85 -28.92 20.41
C GLU A 94 -76.48 -29.61 20.52
N LEU A 95 -76.44 -30.95 20.43
CA LEU A 95 -75.19 -31.72 20.44
C LEU A 95 -74.37 -31.44 19.18
N MET A 96 -75.03 -31.27 18.03
CA MET A 96 -74.38 -30.92 16.78
C MET A 96 -73.77 -29.51 16.83
N ILE A 97 -74.49 -28.52 17.38
CA ILE A 97 -73.95 -27.16 17.60
C ILE A 97 -72.75 -27.22 18.54
N LYS A 98 -72.82 -28.00 19.62
CA LYS A 98 -71.72 -28.17 20.57
C LYS A 98 -70.49 -28.81 19.93
N ALA A 99 -70.67 -29.82 19.07
CA ALA A 99 -69.58 -30.44 18.31
C ALA A 99 -68.95 -29.45 17.30
N CYS A 100 -69.76 -28.70 16.56
CA CYS A 100 -69.28 -27.71 15.59
C CYS A 100 -68.51 -26.56 16.27
N THR A 101 -69.04 -26.04 17.38
CA THR A 101 -68.37 -24.98 18.16
C THR A 101 -67.07 -25.46 18.78
N PHE A 102 -67.04 -26.69 19.30
CA PHE A 102 -65.81 -27.31 19.82
C PHE A 102 -64.76 -27.48 18.71
N TYR A 103 -65.16 -28.04 17.56
CA TYR A 103 -64.26 -28.24 16.42
C TYR A 103 -63.70 -26.91 15.89
N THR A 104 -64.58 -25.91 15.70
CA THR A 104 -64.18 -24.58 15.23
C THR A 104 -63.27 -23.88 16.24
N GLY A 105 -63.60 -23.93 17.53
CA GLY A 105 -62.76 -23.37 18.59
C GLY A 105 -61.39 -24.05 18.66
N ASN A 106 -61.34 -25.37 18.49
CA ASN A 106 -60.09 -26.12 18.44
C ASN A 106 -59.24 -25.74 17.23
N LEU A 107 -59.83 -25.65 16.03
CA LEU A 107 -59.14 -25.22 14.81
C LEU A 107 -58.57 -23.80 14.94
N VAL A 108 -59.37 -22.85 15.44
CA VAL A 108 -58.90 -21.49 15.65
C VAL A 108 -57.75 -21.48 16.64
N LYS A 109 -57.86 -22.21 17.76
CA LYS A 109 -56.79 -22.30 18.76
C LYS A 109 -55.51 -22.90 18.16
N THR A 110 -55.57 -24.01 17.45
CA THR A 110 -54.38 -24.67 16.89
C THR A 110 -53.72 -23.82 15.81
N HIS A 111 -54.48 -23.32 14.84
CA HIS A 111 -53.93 -22.51 13.76
C HIS A 111 -53.48 -21.13 14.22
N PHE A 112 -54.23 -20.45 15.09
CA PHE A 112 -53.82 -19.15 15.63
C PHE A 112 -52.62 -19.26 16.56
N CYS A 113 -52.56 -20.27 17.44
CA CYS A 113 -51.36 -20.49 18.26
C CYS A 113 -50.14 -20.80 17.40
N SER A 114 -50.31 -21.62 16.34
CA SER A 114 -49.22 -21.93 15.41
C SER A 114 -48.74 -20.67 14.68
N TRP A 115 -49.65 -19.90 14.08
CA TRP A 115 -49.33 -18.62 13.44
C TRP A 115 -48.68 -17.65 14.42
N LYS A 116 -49.22 -17.50 15.63
CA LYS A 116 -48.66 -16.62 16.67
C LYS A 116 -47.23 -17.05 17.05
N SER A 117 -46.99 -18.35 17.17
CA SER A 117 -45.68 -18.90 17.51
C SER A 117 -44.64 -18.71 16.40
N THR A 118 -45.05 -18.62 15.14
CA THR A 118 -44.12 -18.40 14.01
C THR A 118 -43.98 -16.91 13.66
N ALA A 119 -45.05 -16.15 13.71
CA ALA A 119 -45.07 -14.75 13.29
C ALA A 119 -44.41 -13.80 14.30
N ILE A 120 -44.62 -13.99 15.61
CA ILE A 120 -44.07 -13.10 16.63
C ILE A 120 -42.54 -13.15 16.67
N PRO A 121 -41.86 -14.32 16.70
CA PRO A 121 -40.41 -14.38 16.65
C PRO A 121 -39.84 -13.76 15.39
N HIS A 122 -40.46 -14.00 14.23
CA HIS A 122 -39.99 -13.44 12.96
C HIS A 122 -40.04 -11.89 12.95
N ILE A 123 -41.09 -11.29 13.50
CA ILE A 123 -41.19 -9.82 13.62
C ILE A 123 -40.09 -9.30 14.56
N ASN A 124 -39.89 -9.94 15.72
CA ASN A 124 -38.86 -9.54 16.67
C ASN A 124 -37.44 -9.71 16.10
N GLU A 125 -37.17 -10.80 15.39
CA GLU A 125 -35.90 -11.04 14.71
C GLU A 125 -35.64 -10.01 13.61
N SER A 126 -36.66 -9.67 12.81
CA SER A 126 -36.55 -8.64 11.78
C SER A 126 -36.22 -7.27 12.38
N HIS A 127 -36.82 -6.92 13.52
CA HIS A 127 -36.52 -5.69 14.25
C HIS A 127 -35.09 -5.70 14.80
N ILE A 128 -34.65 -6.80 15.43
CA ILE A 128 -33.29 -6.95 15.95
C ILE A 128 -32.27 -6.87 14.80
N GLN A 129 -32.57 -7.46 13.64
CA GLN A 129 -31.69 -7.42 12.48
C GLN A 129 -31.62 -6.01 11.88
N ALA A 130 -32.73 -5.28 11.84
CA ALA A 130 -32.76 -3.88 11.43
C ALA A 130 -31.90 -3.00 12.35
N GLU A 131 -32.03 -3.14 13.67
CA GLU A 131 -31.22 -2.41 14.64
C GLU A 131 -29.71 -2.74 14.51
N LYS A 132 -29.38 -4.02 14.31
CA LYS A 132 -28.00 -4.45 14.04
C LYS A 132 -27.46 -3.85 12.73
N MET A 133 -28.29 -3.79 11.69
CA MET A 133 -27.92 -3.22 10.40
C MET A 133 -27.65 -1.71 10.53
N GLU A 134 -28.50 -0.98 11.25
CA GLU A 134 -28.33 0.45 11.51
C GLU A 134 -27.02 0.73 12.24
N LYS A 135 -26.75 0.01 13.34
CA LYS A 135 -25.46 0.12 14.07
C LYS A 135 -24.26 -0.20 13.17
N ALA A 136 -24.37 -1.18 12.29
CA ALA A 136 -23.31 -1.52 11.34
C ALA A 136 -23.09 -0.41 10.30
N MET A 137 -24.15 0.24 9.83
CA MET A 137 -24.07 1.39 8.93
C MET A 137 -23.40 2.58 9.60
N GLU A 138 -23.80 2.93 10.83
CA GLU A 138 -23.17 4.00 11.62
C GLU A 138 -21.67 3.74 11.84
N TYR A 139 -21.31 2.51 12.25
CA TYR A 139 -19.93 2.12 12.43
C TYR A 139 -19.11 2.24 11.14
N ASN A 140 -19.64 1.77 10.01
CA ASN A 140 -18.97 1.87 8.72
C ASN A 140 -18.79 3.34 8.28
N ASN A 141 -19.81 4.19 8.49
CA ASN A 141 -19.72 5.61 8.21
C ASN A 141 -18.63 6.30 9.06
N LEU A 142 -18.60 6.04 10.36
CA LEU A 142 -17.56 6.56 11.26
C LEU A 142 -16.16 6.07 10.86
N LYS A 143 -16.03 4.80 10.47
CA LYS A 143 -14.77 4.23 9.98
C LYS A 143 -14.30 4.93 8.71
N LEU A 144 -15.19 5.18 7.75
CA LEU A 144 -14.88 5.89 6.52
C LEU A 144 -14.45 7.35 6.80
N GLN A 145 -15.19 8.05 7.65
CA GLN A 145 -14.85 9.42 8.07
C GLN A 145 -13.48 9.47 8.74
N LYS A 146 -13.18 8.54 9.65
CA LYS A 146 -11.88 8.45 10.31
C LYS A 146 -10.75 8.18 9.31
N TYR A 147 -10.97 7.31 8.33
CA TYR A 147 -10.00 7.04 7.26
C TYR A 147 -9.69 8.30 6.45
N ILE A 148 -10.73 9.01 5.98
CA ILE A 148 -10.58 10.26 5.23
C ILE A 148 -9.85 11.31 6.08
N PHE A 149 -10.22 11.44 7.36
CA PHE A 149 -9.59 12.38 8.29
C PHE A 149 -8.12 12.05 8.51
N CYS A 150 -7.76 10.78 8.70
CA CYS A 150 -6.36 10.36 8.84
C CYS A 150 -5.53 10.70 7.59
N HIS A 151 -6.08 10.46 6.39
CA HIS A 151 -5.43 10.83 5.13
C HIS A 151 -5.25 12.33 4.99
N TRP A 152 -6.30 13.10 5.26
CA TRP A 152 -6.24 14.56 5.25
C TRP A 152 -5.23 15.10 6.26
N HIS A 153 -5.23 14.58 7.49
CA HIS A 153 -4.30 14.99 8.53
C HIS A 153 -2.85 14.70 8.14
N SER A 154 -2.58 13.51 7.61
CA SER A 154 -1.26 13.12 7.10
C SER A 154 -0.80 14.04 5.97
N TYR A 155 -1.69 14.35 5.02
CA TYR A 155 -1.41 15.29 3.94
C TYR A 155 -1.08 16.69 4.45
N VAL A 156 -1.90 17.25 5.36
CA VAL A 156 -1.69 18.58 5.94
C VAL A 156 -0.38 18.64 6.73
N LYS A 157 -0.08 17.59 7.51
CA LYS A 157 1.17 17.49 8.27
C LYS A 157 2.38 17.49 7.32
N SER A 158 2.35 16.66 6.28
CA SER A 158 3.41 16.61 5.27
C SER A 158 3.58 17.95 4.56
N LYS A 159 2.49 18.61 4.19
CA LYS A 159 2.54 19.95 3.57
C LYS A 159 3.16 21.00 4.49
N LYS A 160 2.84 20.96 5.78
CA LYS A 160 3.44 21.87 6.78
C LYS A 160 4.93 21.62 6.96
N GLU A 161 5.36 20.35 6.95
CA GLU A 161 6.78 19.98 7.01
C GLU A 161 7.54 20.42 5.76
N GLN A 162 6.97 20.19 4.56
CA GLN A 162 7.52 20.68 3.30
C GLN A 162 7.69 22.20 3.31
N LEU A 163 6.69 22.95 3.79
CA LEU A 163 6.78 24.41 3.87
C LEU A 163 7.90 24.87 4.83
N LYS A 164 8.07 24.20 5.97
CA LYS A 164 9.17 24.51 6.90
C LYS A 164 10.53 24.26 6.25
N GLU A 165 10.67 23.16 5.52
CA GLU A 165 11.91 22.80 4.84
C GLU A 165 12.24 23.80 3.72
N THR A 166 11.26 24.16 2.88
CA THR A 166 11.48 25.15 1.81
C THR A 166 11.84 26.52 2.35
N LEU A 167 11.19 26.98 3.44
CA LEU A 167 11.55 28.23 4.11
C LEU A 167 12.98 28.20 4.66
N LEU A 168 13.42 27.07 5.22
CA LEU A 168 14.77 26.90 5.73
C LEU A 168 15.81 26.95 4.60
N ARG A 169 15.53 26.29 3.46
CA ARG A 169 16.36 26.37 2.25
C ARG A 169 16.45 27.80 1.70
N ILE A 170 15.33 28.52 1.61
CA ILE A 170 15.31 29.93 1.16
C ILE A 170 16.17 30.79 2.10
N ARG A 171 16.06 30.60 3.42
CA ARG A 171 16.87 31.33 4.39
C ARG A 171 18.36 31.03 4.25
N GLN A 172 18.73 29.78 4.00
CA GLN A 172 20.11 29.39 3.75
C GLN A 172 20.66 30.05 2.48
N ILE A 173 19.90 30.05 1.39
CA ILE A 173 20.27 30.72 0.14
C ILE A 173 20.47 32.22 0.38
N PHE A 174 19.54 32.87 1.09
CA PHE A 174 19.65 34.29 1.39
C PHE A 174 20.90 34.62 2.22
N ASN A 175 21.19 33.81 3.23
CA ASN A 175 22.40 33.95 4.04
C ASN A 175 23.66 33.77 3.19
N HIS A 176 23.67 32.78 2.29
CA HIS A 176 24.79 32.53 1.39
C HIS A 176 25.04 33.72 0.44
N ILE A 177 23.99 34.24 -0.19
CA ILE A 177 24.06 35.44 -1.05
C ILE A 177 24.55 36.65 -0.24
N LYS A 178 24.05 36.84 0.98
CA LYS A 178 24.50 37.92 1.87
C LYS A 178 25.99 37.81 2.18
N LEU A 179 26.49 36.62 2.49
CA LEU A 179 27.92 36.37 2.74
C LEU A 179 28.76 36.65 1.50
N ILE A 180 28.33 36.18 0.32
CA ILE A 180 28.99 36.49 -0.95
C ILE A 180 29.08 38.00 -1.14
N ASN A 181 27.97 38.73 -0.96
CA ASN A 181 27.94 40.18 -1.11
C ASN A 181 28.85 40.91 -0.11
N ILE A 182 28.97 40.43 1.12
CA ILE A 182 29.91 40.99 2.12
C ILE A 182 31.36 40.72 1.68
N LEU A 183 31.68 39.50 1.27
CA LEU A 183 33.01 39.10 0.84
C LEU A 183 33.45 39.83 -0.44
N THR A 184 32.55 40.02 -1.41
CA THR A 184 32.85 40.76 -2.64
C THR A 184 33.12 42.23 -2.35
N LYS A 185 32.29 42.88 -1.49
CA LYS A 185 32.54 44.25 -1.03
C LYS A 185 33.86 44.38 -0.29
N TRP A 186 34.17 43.45 0.61
CA TRP A 186 35.44 43.43 1.32
C TRP A 186 36.63 43.25 0.37
N ARG A 187 36.55 42.29 -0.56
CA ARG A 187 37.59 42.03 -1.57
C ARG A 187 37.86 43.25 -2.43
N ASN A 188 36.80 43.94 -2.89
CA ASN A 188 36.93 45.15 -3.69
C ASN A 188 37.58 46.28 -2.87
N LYS A 189 37.21 46.46 -1.60
CA LYS A 189 37.84 47.44 -0.72
C LYS A 189 39.32 47.10 -0.46
N ALA A 190 39.65 45.84 -0.23
CA ALA A 190 41.03 45.39 -0.04
C ALA A 190 41.87 45.63 -1.30
N LYS A 191 41.34 45.32 -2.49
CA LYS A 191 42.00 45.59 -3.77
C LYS A 191 42.25 47.09 -3.98
N ASN A 192 41.25 47.94 -3.69
CA ASN A 192 41.40 49.39 -3.81
C ASN A 192 42.45 49.93 -2.83
N ASN A 193 42.48 49.43 -1.59
CA ASN A 193 43.49 49.84 -0.60
C ASN A 193 44.90 49.40 -1.00
N TYR A 194 45.03 48.18 -1.56
CA TYR A 194 46.31 47.70 -2.09
C TYR A 194 46.80 48.60 -3.23
N LYS A 195 45.92 48.87 -4.21
CA LYS A 195 46.25 49.74 -5.34
C LYS A 195 46.65 51.15 -4.89
N LYS A 196 45.93 51.74 -3.93
CA LYS A 196 46.32 53.04 -3.34
C LYS A 196 47.72 53.02 -2.74
N ARG A 197 48.08 51.98 -1.97
CA ARG A 197 49.43 51.84 -1.39
C ARG A 197 50.49 51.69 -2.47
N GLU A 198 50.20 50.91 -3.52
CA GLU A 198 51.07 50.74 -4.67
C GLU A 198 51.30 52.07 -5.39
N ASP A 199 50.23 52.81 -5.71
CA ASP A 199 50.29 54.13 -6.33
C ASP A 199 51.07 55.14 -5.46
N GLU A 200 50.88 55.13 -4.13
CA GLU A 200 51.64 55.96 -3.18
C GLU A 200 53.14 55.61 -3.18
N LEU A 201 53.48 54.32 -3.21
CA LEU A 201 54.86 53.86 -3.30
C LEU A 201 55.50 54.24 -4.64
N ILE A 202 54.78 54.11 -5.76
CA ILE A 202 55.25 54.54 -7.08
C ILE A 202 55.51 56.05 -7.07
N LEU A 203 54.57 56.86 -6.59
CA LEU A 203 54.73 58.31 -6.44
C LEU A 203 55.93 58.71 -5.56
N LYS A 204 56.22 57.92 -4.52
CA LYS A 204 57.39 58.13 -3.66
C LYS A 204 58.69 57.81 -4.41
N HIS A 205 58.73 56.71 -5.17
CA HIS A 205 59.87 56.34 -6.00
C HIS A 205 60.11 57.36 -7.11
N GLU A 206 59.07 57.82 -7.80
CA GLU A 206 59.19 58.88 -8.82
C GLU A 206 59.75 60.18 -8.24
N ARG A 207 59.30 60.59 -7.05
CA ARG A 207 59.86 61.76 -6.35
C ARG A 207 61.34 61.58 -6.02
N LEU A 208 61.76 60.40 -5.58
CA LEU A 208 63.16 60.09 -5.31
C LEU A 208 63.99 60.09 -6.59
N LEU A 209 63.51 59.46 -7.67
CA LEU A 209 64.15 59.46 -8.98
C LEU A 209 64.30 60.87 -9.52
N ARG A 210 63.26 61.72 -9.41
CA ARG A 210 63.31 63.12 -9.84
C ARG A 210 64.34 63.92 -9.02
N LYS A 211 64.42 63.72 -7.70
CA LYS A 211 65.46 64.32 -6.84
C LYS A 211 66.86 63.86 -7.24
N TRP A 212 67.05 62.56 -7.48
CA TRP A 212 68.33 61.99 -7.91
C TRP A 212 68.76 62.51 -9.28
N ARG A 213 67.83 62.56 -10.24
CA ARG A 213 68.05 63.12 -11.58
C ARG A 213 68.44 64.60 -11.52
N ASN A 214 67.79 65.38 -10.65
CA ASN A 214 68.18 66.77 -10.41
C ASN A 214 69.58 66.85 -9.79
N ARG A 215 69.92 65.98 -8.82
CA ARG A 215 71.29 65.92 -8.24
C ARG A 215 72.36 65.56 -9.27
N ILE A 216 72.05 64.68 -10.23
CA ILE A 216 72.96 64.37 -11.34
C ILE A 216 73.11 65.56 -12.26
N LYS A 217 72.03 66.23 -12.67
CA LYS A 217 72.14 67.47 -13.46
C LYS A 217 72.95 68.56 -12.77
N PHE A 218 72.84 68.68 -11.45
CA PHE A 218 73.69 69.58 -10.65
C PHE A 218 75.14 69.11 -10.50
N LYS A 219 75.42 67.81 -10.65
CA LYS A 219 76.78 67.25 -10.67
C LYS A 219 77.42 67.33 -12.06
N GLU A 220 76.67 67.08 -13.13
CA GLU A 220 77.12 67.29 -14.51
C GLU A 220 77.50 68.75 -14.74
N HIS A 221 76.73 69.72 -14.24
CA HIS A 221 77.13 71.14 -14.30
C HIS A 221 78.29 71.54 -13.38
N ALA A 222 78.69 70.68 -12.43
CA ALA A 222 79.88 70.89 -11.61
C ALA A 222 81.13 70.16 -12.18
N ASP A 223 80.92 69.04 -12.87
CA ASP A 223 81.97 68.18 -13.44
C ASP A 223 82.25 68.48 -14.93
N GLU A 224 81.38 69.22 -15.65
CA GLU A 224 81.59 69.69 -17.03
C GLU A 224 82.68 70.78 -17.17
N GLN A 225 83.31 71.22 -16.08
CA GLN A 225 84.54 72.03 -16.14
C GLN A 225 85.84 71.22 -16.13
N SER A 226 85.79 69.89 -16.08
CA SER A 226 87.00 69.09 -16.10
C SER A 226 86.88 67.84 -16.97
N ILE A 227 87.60 67.93 -18.10
CA ILE A 227 88.29 66.86 -18.83
C ILE A 227 87.65 66.44 -20.17
N SER A 228 88.28 66.97 -21.21
CA SER A 228 88.32 66.52 -22.60
C SER A 228 89.26 65.31 -22.81
N SER A 229 89.17 64.70 -24.00
CA SER A 229 90.05 63.66 -24.61
C SER A 229 89.69 62.20 -24.24
N GLU A 230 89.65 61.19 -25.11
CA GLU A 230 90.08 61.02 -26.53
C GLU A 230 89.62 59.61 -27.02
N GLN A 231 89.38 59.44 -28.34
CA GLN A 231 89.60 58.26 -29.21
C GLN A 231 89.14 56.82 -28.78
N SER A 232 88.74 55.86 -29.61
CA SER A 232 88.46 55.68 -31.06
C SER A 232 88.00 54.21 -31.27
N LEU A 233 87.06 53.98 -32.20
CA LEU A 233 86.82 52.81 -33.09
C LEU A 233 87.35 51.38 -32.74
N SER A 234 86.45 50.38 -32.75
CA SER A 234 86.66 49.09 -33.44
C SER A 234 85.35 48.28 -33.56
N GLU A 235 85.18 47.62 -34.71
CA GLU A 235 83.98 46.96 -35.21
C GLU A 235 84.26 45.45 -35.39
N GLY A 236 83.34 44.57 -34.92
CA GLY A 236 83.19 43.20 -35.41
C GLY A 236 83.56 42.03 -34.48
N SER A 237 82.59 41.48 -33.74
CA SER A 237 82.27 40.05 -33.74
C SER A 237 80.89 39.80 -33.11
N LEU A 238 80.08 39.02 -33.84
CA LEU A 238 78.77 38.49 -33.44
C LEU A 238 78.98 37.18 -32.64
N ASP A 239 78.02 36.91 -31.76
CA ASP A 239 77.82 35.68 -30.97
C ASP A 239 78.70 35.43 -29.74
N GLU A 240 78.46 36.23 -28.70
CA GLU A 240 78.38 35.70 -27.32
C GLU A 240 77.05 36.12 -26.72
N ILE A 241 75.99 35.34 -26.97
CA ILE A 241 74.86 35.31 -26.04
C ILE A 241 75.43 34.74 -24.76
N SER A 242 75.77 35.63 -23.83
CA SER A 242 76.10 35.29 -22.46
C SER A 242 75.04 34.32 -21.96
N GLN A 243 75.37 33.04 -21.83
CA GLN A 243 74.51 32.05 -21.20
C GLN A 243 74.23 32.60 -19.80
N SER A 244 73.04 33.15 -19.61
CA SER A 244 72.56 33.59 -18.31
C SER A 244 72.48 32.34 -17.44
N ASP A 245 73.54 32.08 -16.69
CA ASP A 245 73.58 30.91 -15.83
C ASP A 245 72.59 31.13 -14.69
N LEU A 246 71.48 30.40 -14.72
CA LEU A 246 70.45 30.41 -13.68
C LEU A 246 71.03 30.06 -12.30
N SER A 247 72.23 29.47 -12.23
CA SER A 247 72.95 29.21 -10.99
C SER A 247 73.41 30.48 -10.24
N LEU A 248 73.53 31.62 -10.95
CA LEU A 248 73.94 32.89 -10.36
C LEU A 248 72.79 33.61 -9.64
N LEU A 249 71.56 33.13 -9.80
CA LEU A 249 70.38 33.72 -9.17
C LEU A 249 70.26 33.29 -7.69
N PRO A 250 69.75 34.16 -6.81
CA PRO A 250 69.42 33.77 -5.45
C PRO A 250 68.44 32.59 -5.43
N GLU A 251 68.64 31.64 -4.50
CA GLU A 251 67.82 30.42 -4.37
C GLU A 251 66.30 30.70 -4.37
N ARG A 252 65.88 31.81 -3.76
CA ARG A 252 64.46 32.25 -3.75
C ARG A 252 63.92 32.58 -5.14
N ALA A 253 64.72 33.21 -5.99
CA ALA A 253 64.32 33.55 -7.36
C ALA A 253 64.22 32.29 -8.21
N ILE A 254 65.17 31.37 -8.07
CA ILE A 254 65.18 30.07 -8.74
C ILE A 254 63.92 29.26 -8.36
N LEU A 255 63.63 29.17 -7.06
CA LEU A 255 62.42 28.52 -6.57
C LEU A 255 61.15 29.13 -7.16
N GLN A 256 61.09 30.46 -7.22
CA GLN A 256 59.93 31.16 -7.75
C GLN A 256 59.74 30.88 -9.25
N VAL A 257 60.82 30.79 -10.03
CA VAL A 257 60.76 30.37 -11.45
C VAL A 257 60.15 28.97 -11.57
N PHE A 258 60.66 27.99 -10.81
CA PHE A 258 60.17 26.61 -10.88
C PHE A 258 58.76 26.42 -10.31
N PHE A 259 58.32 27.25 -9.36
CA PHE A 259 56.94 27.19 -8.83
C PHE A 259 55.86 27.53 -9.86
N TYR A 260 56.19 28.28 -10.92
CA TYR A 260 55.24 28.60 -11.99
C TYR A 260 55.20 27.55 -13.10
N LEU A 261 56.10 26.56 -13.07
CA LEU A 261 56.16 25.50 -14.07
C LEU A 261 55.18 24.37 -13.74
N SER A 262 54.65 23.72 -14.78
CA SER A 262 53.87 22.50 -14.60
C SER A 262 54.77 21.35 -14.15
N LEU A 263 54.18 20.30 -13.56
CA LEU A 263 54.92 19.10 -13.18
C LEU A 263 55.76 18.55 -14.34
N ARG A 264 55.21 18.56 -15.56
CA ARG A 264 55.90 18.11 -16.78
C ARG A 264 57.14 18.96 -17.07
N ASP A 265 56.99 20.27 -16.99
CA ASP A 265 58.06 21.21 -17.34
C ASP A 265 59.19 21.16 -16.30
N VAL A 266 58.87 20.98 -15.02
CA VAL A 266 59.87 20.78 -13.95
C VAL A 266 60.74 19.56 -14.24
N ILE A 267 60.16 18.47 -14.74
CA ILE A 267 60.91 17.25 -15.10
C ILE A 267 61.79 17.49 -16.32
N ILE A 268 61.28 18.18 -17.33
CA ILE A 268 62.06 18.53 -18.52
C ILE A 268 63.26 19.40 -18.10
N CYS A 269 63.03 20.39 -17.24
CA CYS A 269 64.07 21.23 -16.67
C CYS A 269 65.13 20.43 -15.91
N SER A 270 64.75 19.35 -15.21
CA SER A 270 65.70 18.48 -14.51
C SER A 270 66.65 17.72 -15.44
N GLN A 271 66.36 17.67 -16.75
CA GLN A 271 67.17 16.97 -17.76
C GLN A 271 68.09 17.92 -18.53
N VAL A 272 68.00 19.24 -18.33
CA VAL A 272 68.78 20.25 -19.07
C VAL A 272 70.25 20.27 -18.64
N SER A 273 70.50 20.23 -17.33
CA SER A 273 71.87 20.22 -16.77
C SER A 273 71.87 19.66 -15.35
N HIS A 274 73.06 19.29 -14.83
CA HIS A 274 73.21 18.86 -13.44
C HIS A 274 72.82 19.96 -12.44
N SER A 275 73.09 21.22 -12.76
CA SER A 275 72.71 22.37 -11.94
C SER A 275 71.19 22.50 -11.82
N TRP A 276 70.47 22.40 -12.95
CA TRP A 276 69.01 22.46 -12.96
C TRP A 276 68.37 21.22 -12.34
N MET A 277 69.01 20.05 -12.47
CA MET A 277 68.60 18.84 -11.77
C MET A 277 68.61 19.05 -10.25
N LEU A 278 69.65 19.69 -9.68
CA LEU A 278 69.70 19.98 -8.25
C LEU A 278 68.65 21.00 -7.83
N MET A 279 68.45 22.07 -8.61
CA MET A 279 67.46 23.10 -8.30
C MET A 279 66.02 22.57 -8.32
N THR A 280 65.67 21.75 -9.31
CA THR A 280 64.35 21.11 -9.43
C THR A 280 64.10 20.04 -8.36
N GLN A 281 65.15 19.56 -7.69
CA GLN A 281 65.05 18.61 -6.58
C GLN A 281 64.82 19.26 -5.21
N THR A 282 64.71 20.59 -5.15
CA THR A 282 64.47 21.30 -3.89
C THR A 282 63.12 20.89 -3.28
N SER A 283 63.13 20.50 -2.00
CA SER A 283 61.97 19.92 -1.30
C SER A 283 60.71 20.79 -1.35
N SER A 284 60.88 22.11 -1.31
CA SER A 284 59.79 23.10 -1.33
C SER A 284 58.95 23.05 -2.60
N LEU A 285 59.54 22.72 -3.76
CA LEU A 285 58.83 22.58 -5.04
C LEU A 285 57.87 21.40 -5.05
N TRP A 286 58.15 20.37 -4.26
CA TRP A 286 57.37 19.12 -4.23
C TRP A 286 56.31 19.09 -3.13
N ASN A 287 56.12 20.20 -2.40
CA ASN A 287 55.08 20.31 -1.36
C ASN A 287 53.66 20.16 -1.92
N GLY A 288 53.43 20.55 -3.17
CA GLY A 288 52.14 20.42 -3.85
C GLY A 288 52.31 19.89 -5.26
N ILE A 289 51.92 18.64 -5.51
CA ILE A 289 52.02 18.03 -6.84
C ILE A 289 50.63 18.00 -7.49
N ASP A 290 50.54 18.61 -8.67
CA ASP A 290 49.33 18.59 -9.50
C ASP A 290 49.50 17.66 -10.72
N PHE A 291 48.84 16.51 -10.68
CA PHE A 291 48.83 15.53 -11.76
C PHE A 291 47.72 15.80 -12.79
N SER A 292 46.77 16.71 -12.53
CA SER A 292 45.65 16.99 -13.43
C SER A 292 46.09 17.56 -14.78
N MET A 293 47.20 18.30 -14.80
CA MET A 293 47.79 18.87 -16.02
C MET A 293 48.44 17.83 -16.93
N VAL A 294 48.72 16.63 -16.41
CA VAL A 294 49.38 15.54 -17.16
C VAL A 294 48.50 14.27 -17.21
N LYS A 295 47.19 14.44 -16.95
CA LYS A 295 46.20 13.36 -16.80
C LYS A 295 46.17 12.36 -17.96
N ASP A 296 46.41 12.80 -19.19
CA ASP A 296 46.30 11.98 -20.40
C ASP A 296 47.59 11.17 -20.69
N MET A 297 48.70 11.54 -20.06
CA MET A 297 50.02 10.89 -20.27
C MET A 297 50.53 10.14 -19.02
N ILE A 298 49.87 10.31 -17.88
CA ILE A 298 50.30 9.71 -16.62
C ILE A 298 49.95 8.23 -16.57
N THR A 299 50.96 7.42 -16.24
CA THR A 299 50.77 6.01 -15.88
C THR A 299 50.88 5.81 -14.38
N ASP A 300 50.19 4.80 -13.86
CA ASP A 300 50.25 4.42 -12.44
C ASP A 300 51.69 4.24 -11.92
N LYS A 301 52.58 3.66 -12.74
CA LYS A 301 54.00 3.47 -12.41
C LYS A 301 54.69 4.80 -12.14
N TYR A 302 54.40 5.80 -12.96
CA TYR A 302 54.98 7.13 -12.85
C TYR A 302 54.56 7.85 -11.57
N VAL A 303 53.27 7.77 -11.23
CA VAL A 303 52.75 8.33 -9.96
C VAL A 303 53.43 7.69 -8.76
N VAL A 304 53.56 6.36 -8.76
CA VAL A 304 54.19 5.62 -7.66
C VAL A 304 55.67 6.01 -7.52
N SER A 305 56.43 6.09 -8.61
CA SER A 305 57.86 6.45 -8.54
C SER A 305 58.08 7.89 -8.05
N THR A 306 57.25 8.83 -8.49
CA THR A 306 57.36 10.23 -8.08
C THR A 306 57.01 10.41 -6.61
N LEU A 307 55.96 9.74 -6.13
CA LEU A 307 55.58 9.78 -4.71
C LEU A 307 56.55 9.04 -3.80
N GLN A 308 57.19 7.96 -4.27
CA GLN A 308 58.26 7.30 -3.53
C GLN A 308 59.45 8.24 -3.33
N LYS A 309 59.85 8.96 -4.37
CA LYS A 309 61.00 9.87 -4.32
C LYS A 309 60.79 11.06 -3.39
N TRP A 310 59.58 11.62 -3.36
CA TRP A 310 59.29 12.87 -2.63
C TRP A 310 58.42 12.69 -1.39
N ARG A 311 58.22 11.45 -0.93
CA ARG A 311 57.31 11.04 0.15
C ARG A 311 57.27 11.97 1.36
N LEU A 312 58.42 12.45 1.83
CA LEU A 312 58.51 13.23 3.08
C LEU A 312 58.16 14.71 2.91
N ASN A 313 58.11 15.20 1.68
CA ASN A 313 57.91 16.61 1.36
C ASN A 313 56.50 16.89 0.80
N VAL A 314 55.80 15.87 0.27
CA VAL A 314 54.47 16.05 -0.33
C VAL A 314 53.41 16.35 0.74
N LEU A 315 52.81 17.55 0.69
CA LEU A 315 51.73 17.98 1.57
C LEU A 315 50.36 18.04 0.86
N ARG A 316 50.35 18.28 -0.47
CA ARG A 316 49.13 18.41 -1.28
C ARG A 316 49.26 17.62 -2.57
N LEU A 317 48.22 16.87 -2.92
CA LEU A 317 48.13 16.12 -4.17
C LEU A 317 46.82 16.40 -4.88
N ASN A 318 46.91 16.73 -6.17
CA ASN A 318 45.75 16.88 -7.04
C ASN A 318 45.77 15.80 -8.14
N PHE A 319 44.74 14.95 -8.14
CA PHE A 319 44.54 13.87 -9.12
C PHE A 319 43.31 14.09 -10.00
N ARG A 320 42.80 15.32 -10.07
CA ARG A 320 41.57 15.61 -10.79
C ARG A 320 41.67 15.19 -12.26
N GLY A 321 40.79 14.27 -12.69
CA GLY A 321 40.73 13.80 -14.07
C GLY A 321 41.76 12.73 -14.44
N CYS A 322 42.59 12.24 -13.49
CA CYS A 322 43.53 11.15 -13.74
C CYS A 322 42.83 9.78 -13.61
N LEU A 323 43.01 8.90 -14.60
CA LEU A 323 42.50 7.52 -14.57
C LEU A 323 43.50 6.58 -13.85
N LEU A 324 43.44 6.53 -12.53
CA LEU A 324 44.33 5.69 -11.71
C LEU A 324 43.66 4.37 -11.33
N ARG A 325 44.39 3.25 -11.35
CA ARG A 325 43.85 1.96 -10.89
C ARG A 325 43.67 1.97 -9.37
N LEU A 326 42.69 1.19 -8.90
CA LEU A 326 42.38 1.07 -7.47
C LEU A 326 43.59 0.65 -6.60
N LYS A 327 44.49 -0.18 -7.14
CA LYS A 327 45.73 -0.59 -6.45
C LYS A 327 46.66 0.60 -6.19
N THR A 328 46.71 1.55 -7.11
CA THR A 328 47.55 2.74 -7.04
C THR A 328 46.95 3.76 -6.07
N LEU A 329 45.63 3.91 -6.04
CA LEU A 329 44.94 4.72 -5.03
C LEU A 329 45.15 4.20 -3.60
N LYS A 330 45.11 2.87 -3.39
CA LYS A 330 45.46 2.24 -2.10
C LYS A 330 46.93 2.42 -1.71
N TYR A 331 47.81 2.56 -2.69
CA TYR A 331 49.20 2.90 -2.42
C TYR A 331 49.30 4.35 -1.98
N ILE A 332 48.72 5.29 -2.72
CA ILE A 332 48.71 6.73 -2.44
C ILE A 332 48.13 7.05 -1.06
N SER A 333 47.10 6.33 -0.61
CA SER A 333 46.50 6.54 0.72
C SER A 333 47.48 6.34 1.89
N LYS A 334 48.60 5.64 1.68
CA LYS A 334 49.67 5.47 2.70
C LYS A 334 50.62 6.67 2.80
N TYR A 335 50.57 7.60 1.84
CA TYR A 335 51.56 8.68 1.70
C TYR A 335 50.99 10.07 1.93
N VAL A 336 49.67 10.21 2.07
CA VAL A 336 49.03 11.53 2.23
C VAL A 336 48.50 11.69 3.66
N ASN A 337 49.04 12.66 4.39
CA ASN A 337 48.37 13.21 5.56
C ASN A 337 47.09 13.89 5.07
N TYR A 338 45.93 13.43 5.56
CA TYR A 338 44.55 13.64 5.09
C TYR A 338 44.07 15.08 4.81
N ASN A 339 44.90 16.11 4.87
CA ASN A 339 44.43 17.49 4.92
C ASN A 339 43.97 18.06 3.57
N TYR A 340 44.48 17.64 2.40
CA TYR A 340 44.04 18.20 1.11
C TYR A 340 44.23 17.22 -0.07
N LEU A 341 43.41 16.17 -0.13
CA LEU A 341 43.37 15.23 -1.25
C LEU A 341 42.14 15.56 -2.13
N SER A 342 42.34 16.20 -3.28
CA SER A 342 41.26 16.52 -4.22
C SER A 342 41.06 15.37 -5.21
N CYS A 343 40.44 14.28 -4.73
CA CYS A 343 39.93 13.20 -5.58
C CYS A 343 38.44 13.42 -5.83
N PHE A 344 38.07 13.88 -7.02
CA PHE A 344 36.70 13.72 -7.52
C PHE A 344 36.67 12.44 -8.37
N PRO A 345 36.00 11.36 -7.93
CA PRO A 345 35.68 10.26 -8.82
C PRO A 345 34.64 10.76 -9.82
N VAL A 346 35.03 10.84 -11.09
CA VAL A 346 34.06 10.82 -12.19
C VAL A 346 33.57 9.37 -12.24
N PHE A 347 32.37 9.13 -11.71
CA PHE A 347 31.59 7.94 -12.02
C PHE A 347 30.86 8.15 -13.35
#